data_AF-A0A0R3Q454-F1
#
_entry.id   AF-A0A0R3Q454-F1
#
_cell.length_a   1.000
_cell.length_b   1.000
_cell.length_c   1.000
_cell.angle_alpha   90.00
_cell.angle_beta   90.00
_cell.angle_gamma   90.00
#
_symmetry.space_group_name_H-M   'P 1'
#
loop_
_entity.id
_entity.type
_entity.pdbx_description
1 polymer ?
#
loop_
_entity_poly.entity_id
_entity_poly.type
_entity_poly.pdbx_seq_one_letter_code
_entity_poly.pdbx_strand_id
1 'polypeptide(L)'
;MMNKKIHGIPIKEYFTNLVSKKVEVEPNNPAFRCFNNKFHVYPVAKFMFMLSMSCWLIILGILFPWSIMIVWIAILYFLLTIYALQQKQATCLWPAIIHSALAILIWLSGTVVLFTTALFSTQTFLDTFGQGHQQQFIVRFLIVLMIKTAIILVGLYFIYQLFVFNQCRKYFDHVRNADLPQAPQEEAVELEVIQDKP
;
A
#
# COMPACT_ATOMS: atom_id res chain seq x y z
N MET A 1 -21.34 -27.75 3.22
CA MET A 1 -20.24 -26.74 3.25
C MET A 1 -20.01 -26.27 1.82
N MET A 2 -20.48 -25.07 1.45
CA MET A 2 -20.34 -24.56 0.08
C MET A 2 -18.87 -24.23 -0.21
N ASN A 3 -18.23 -25.08 -1.03
CA ASN A 3 -16.89 -24.84 -1.54
C ASN A 3 -16.98 -23.82 -2.69
N LYS A 4 -17.25 -22.56 -2.36
CA LYS A 4 -17.29 -21.47 -3.35
C LYS A 4 -15.87 -21.30 -3.90
N LYS A 5 -15.74 -21.45 -5.22
CA LYS A 5 -14.51 -21.20 -5.97
C LYS A 5 -14.71 -19.92 -6.79
N ILE A 6 -13.72 -19.05 -6.79
CA ILE A 6 -13.68 -17.87 -7.67
C ILE A 6 -12.50 -18.12 -8.62
N HIS A 7 -12.73 -18.04 -9.94
CA HIS A 7 -11.72 -18.37 -10.97
C HIS A 7 -10.92 -19.67 -10.74
N GLY A 8 -11.57 -20.71 -10.22
CA GLY A 8 -10.96 -22.03 -10.01
C GLY A 8 -10.22 -22.21 -8.67
N ILE A 9 -10.01 -21.15 -7.89
CA ILE A 9 -9.30 -21.20 -6.60
C ILE A 9 -10.32 -21.22 -5.43
N PRO A 10 -10.18 -22.08 -4.41
CA PRO A 10 -11.04 -22.08 -3.22
C PRO A 10 -10.87 -20.80 -2.40
N ILE A 11 -11.95 -20.18 -1.88
CA ILE A 11 -11.87 -18.96 -1.05
C ILE A 11 -10.91 -19.09 0.15
N LYS A 12 -10.76 -20.29 0.72
CA LYS A 12 -9.79 -20.51 1.82
C LYS A 12 -8.34 -20.30 1.36
N GLU A 13 -8.02 -20.68 0.13
CA GLU A 13 -6.71 -20.46 -0.49
C GLU A 13 -6.47 -18.98 -0.80
N TYR A 14 -7.53 -18.20 -1.03
CA TYR A 14 -7.39 -16.75 -1.19
C TYR A 14 -6.73 -16.10 0.04
N PHE A 15 -7.13 -16.52 1.25
CA PHE A 15 -6.59 -15.96 2.49
C PHE A 15 -5.25 -16.58 2.91
N THR A 16 -5.06 -17.88 2.76
CA THR A 16 -3.78 -18.52 3.12
C THR A 16 -2.63 -18.12 2.18
N ASN A 17 -2.91 -17.85 0.90
CA ASN A 17 -1.89 -17.39 -0.04
C ASN A 17 -1.47 -15.92 0.21
N LEU A 18 -2.33 -15.10 0.81
CA LEU A 18 -1.96 -13.75 1.31
C LEU A 18 -0.96 -13.79 2.47
N VAL A 19 -0.92 -14.89 3.24
CA VAL A 19 0.03 -15.08 4.35
C VAL A 19 1.33 -15.77 3.89
N SER A 20 1.31 -16.43 2.73
CA SER A 20 2.47 -17.11 2.16
C SER A 20 3.57 -16.13 1.73
N LYS A 21 4.81 -16.41 2.19
CA LYS A 21 6.05 -15.71 1.80
C LYS A 21 6.63 -16.17 0.45
N LYS A 22 6.04 -17.18 -0.20
CA LYS A 22 6.59 -17.75 -1.44
C LYS A 22 6.59 -16.71 -2.57
N VAL A 23 7.74 -16.54 -3.20
CA VAL A 23 7.94 -15.74 -4.42
C VAL A 23 8.36 -16.73 -5.51
N GLU A 24 7.57 -16.82 -6.56
CA GLU A 24 7.76 -17.84 -7.61
C GLU A 24 8.71 -17.37 -8.73
N VAL A 25 8.79 -16.06 -8.99
CA VAL A 25 9.55 -15.48 -10.10
C VAL A 25 10.61 -14.52 -9.53
N GLU A 26 11.86 -14.71 -9.96
CA GLU A 26 13.02 -13.87 -9.62
C GLU A 26 13.15 -13.44 -8.14
N PRO A 27 13.20 -14.37 -7.17
CA PRO A 27 13.28 -14.04 -5.74
C PRO A 27 14.54 -13.24 -5.35
N ASN A 28 15.57 -13.27 -6.20
CA ASN A 28 16.87 -12.68 -5.94
C ASN A 28 17.19 -11.39 -6.69
N ASN A 29 16.26 -10.87 -7.51
CA ASN A 29 16.51 -9.65 -8.26
C ASN A 29 16.55 -8.42 -7.32
N PRO A 30 17.67 -7.67 -7.26
CA PRO A 30 17.80 -6.52 -6.37
C PRO A 30 16.81 -5.38 -6.68
N ALA A 31 16.33 -5.27 -7.93
CA ALA A 31 15.38 -4.23 -8.35
C ALA A 31 14.01 -4.35 -7.66
N PHE A 32 13.63 -5.56 -7.23
CA PHE A 32 12.35 -5.85 -6.58
C PHE A 32 12.49 -6.11 -5.08
N ARG A 33 13.58 -5.63 -4.46
CA ARG A 33 13.79 -5.72 -3.01
C ARG A 33 13.59 -4.38 -2.31
N CYS A 34 13.16 -4.44 -1.06
CA CYS A 34 12.89 -3.32 -0.17
C CYS A 34 13.63 -3.52 1.16
N PHE A 35 13.72 -2.45 1.98
CA PHE A 35 14.47 -2.43 3.25
C PHE A 35 15.89 -2.98 3.10
N ASN A 36 16.75 -2.18 2.45
CA ASN A 36 18.19 -2.49 2.28
C ASN A 36 18.46 -3.83 1.59
N ASN A 37 17.73 -4.13 0.50
CA ASN A 37 17.85 -5.36 -0.29
C ASN A 37 17.60 -6.68 0.48
N LYS A 38 16.89 -6.63 1.61
CA LYS A 38 16.62 -7.83 2.45
C LYS A 38 15.30 -8.49 2.16
N PHE A 39 14.25 -7.74 1.80
CA PHE A 39 12.90 -8.29 1.62
C PHE A 39 12.41 -8.09 0.20
N HIS A 40 11.79 -9.10 -0.40
CA HIS A 40 11.15 -8.95 -1.70
C HIS A 40 9.90 -8.06 -1.60
N VAL A 41 9.59 -7.27 -2.61
CA VAL A 41 8.49 -6.29 -2.61
C VAL A 41 7.12 -6.96 -2.44
N TYR A 42 6.93 -8.14 -3.03
CA TYR A 42 5.66 -8.88 -3.00
C TYR A 42 5.19 -9.27 -1.59
N PRO A 43 5.99 -9.97 -0.74
CA PRO A 43 5.59 -10.25 0.63
C PRO A 43 5.45 -8.98 1.49
N VAL A 44 6.24 -7.93 1.22
CA VAL A 44 6.10 -6.65 1.92
C VAL A 44 4.77 -5.97 1.55
N ALA A 45 4.35 -6.01 0.28
CA ALA A 45 3.06 -5.48 -0.17
C ALA A 45 1.88 -6.22 0.48
N LYS A 46 1.96 -7.55 0.60
CA LYS A 46 0.97 -8.35 1.34
C LYS A 46 0.89 -7.95 2.81
N PHE A 47 2.04 -7.78 3.47
CA PHE A 47 2.09 -7.33 4.86
C PHE A 47 1.47 -5.94 5.05
N MET A 48 1.85 -4.98 4.20
CA MET A 48 1.29 -3.61 4.21
C MET A 48 -0.21 -3.61 3.98
N PHE A 49 -0.69 -4.45 3.06
CA PHE A 49 -2.12 -4.62 2.82
C PHE A 49 -2.86 -5.16 4.05
N MET A 50 -2.31 -6.19 4.72
CA MET A 50 -2.90 -6.73 5.95
C MET A 50 -2.95 -5.69 7.06
N LEU A 51 -1.89 -4.90 7.24
CA LEU A 51 -1.87 -3.81 8.21
C LEU A 51 -2.93 -2.74 7.88
N SER A 52 -3.05 -2.38 6.60
CA SER A 52 -4.10 -1.46 6.12
C SER A 52 -5.51 -1.99 6.41
N MET A 53 -5.77 -3.29 6.24
CA MET A 53 -7.04 -3.89 6.63
C MET A 53 -7.30 -3.75 8.14
N SER A 54 -6.31 -4.03 8.98
CA SER A 54 -6.44 -3.87 10.44
C SER A 54 -6.75 -2.43 10.85
N CYS A 55 -6.06 -1.44 10.26
CA CYS A 55 -6.32 -0.03 10.54
C CYS A 55 -7.75 0.37 10.15
N TRP A 56 -8.22 -0.05 9.00
CA TRP A 56 -9.58 0.22 8.54
C TRP A 56 -10.65 -0.39 9.45
N LEU A 57 -10.44 -1.62 9.96
CA LEU A 57 -11.37 -2.22 10.93
C LEU A 57 -11.47 -1.39 12.21
N ILE A 58 -10.34 -0.88 12.71
CA ILE A 58 -10.31 0.01 13.88
C ILE A 58 -11.06 1.32 13.57
N ILE A 59 -10.80 1.94 12.42
CA ILE A 59 -11.46 3.18 11.98
C ILE A 59 -12.97 2.99 11.87
N LEU A 60 -13.43 1.90 11.25
CA LEU A 60 -14.86 1.60 11.11
C LEU A 60 -15.53 1.38 12.47
N GLY A 61 -14.81 0.81 13.44
CA GLY A 61 -15.28 0.64 14.82
C GLY A 61 -15.42 1.97 15.57
N ILE A 62 -14.40 2.84 15.49
CA ILE A 62 -14.42 4.16 16.14
C ILE A 62 -15.50 5.07 15.54
N LEU A 63 -15.70 5.01 14.22
CA LEU A 63 -16.67 5.85 13.51
C LEU A 63 -18.11 5.32 13.55
N PHE A 64 -18.38 4.23 14.26
CA PHE A 64 -19.75 3.69 14.35
C PHE A 64 -20.69 4.71 15.02
N PRO A 65 -21.90 4.99 14.48
CA PRO A 65 -22.57 4.31 13.36
C PRO A 65 -22.30 4.91 11.97
N TRP A 66 -21.66 6.08 11.90
CA TRP A 66 -21.37 6.78 10.63
C TRP A 66 -20.55 5.95 9.65
N SER A 67 -19.78 4.98 10.15
CA SER A 67 -19.01 4.03 9.35
C SER A 67 -19.85 3.23 8.33
N ILE A 68 -21.16 3.06 8.55
CA ILE A 68 -22.07 2.39 7.61
C ILE A 68 -22.06 3.07 6.23
N MET A 69 -21.89 4.39 6.18
CA MET A 69 -21.89 5.14 4.92
C MET A 69 -20.61 4.96 4.09
N ILE A 70 -19.51 4.53 4.72
CA ILE A 70 -18.18 4.43 4.09
C ILE A 70 -17.67 2.98 3.98
N VAL A 71 -18.36 2.01 4.60
CA VAL A 71 -17.93 0.61 4.64
C VAL A 71 -17.79 -0.01 3.24
N TRP A 72 -18.65 0.38 2.30
CA TRP A 72 -18.62 -0.14 0.93
C TRP A 72 -17.34 0.29 0.19
N ILE A 73 -16.80 1.48 0.48
CA ILE A 73 -15.53 1.96 -0.10
C ILE A 73 -14.38 1.06 0.35
N ALA A 74 -14.32 0.75 1.65
CA ALA A 74 -13.30 -0.14 2.21
C ALA A 74 -13.40 -1.55 1.61
N ILE A 75 -14.61 -2.09 1.47
CA ILE A 75 -14.85 -3.40 0.84
C ILE A 75 -14.34 -3.42 -0.60
N LEU A 76 -14.69 -2.43 -1.42
CA LEU A 76 -14.24 -2.36 -2.82
C LEU A 76 -12.71 -2.26 -2.92
N TYR A 77 -12.09 -1.41 -2.10
CA TYR A 77 -10.63 -1.28 -2.00
C TYR A 77 -9.96 -2.61 -1.67
N PHE A 78 -10.47 -3.34 -0.67
CA PHE A 78 -9.89 -4.63 -0.27
C PHE A 78 -10.07 -5.70 -1.34
N LEU A 79 -11.25 -5.83 -1.93
CA LEU A 79 -11.50 -6.86 -2.94
C LEU A 79 -10.60 -6.67 -4.17
N LEU A 80 -10.47 -5.43 -4.66
CA LEU A 80 -9.61 -5.13 -5.81
C LEU A 80 -8.14 -5.40 -5.51
N THR A 81 -7.67 -5.04 -4.31
CA THR A 81 -6.27 -5.22 -3.92
C THR A 81 -5.92 -6.69 -3.68
N ILE A 82 -6.83 -7.46 -3.07
CA ILE A 82 -6.67 -8.92 -2.91
C ILE A 82 -6.59 -9.59 -4.28
N TYR A 83 -7.50 -9.24 -5.18
CA TYR A 83 -7.52 -9.77 -6.53
C TYR A 83 -6.21 -9.46 -7.27
N ALA A 84 -5.73 -8.21 -7.21
CA ALA A 84 -4.47 -7.78 -7.82
C ALA A 84 -3.26 -8.56 -7.30
N LEU A 85 -3.17 -8.74 -5.97
CA LEU A 85 -2.05 -9.45 -5.34
C LEU A 85 -2.02 -10.94 -5.67
N GLN A 86 -3.17 -11.56 -5.92
CA GLN A 86 -3.23 -12.99 -6.24
C GLN A 86 -3.04 -13.28 -7.72
N GLN A 87 -3.73 -12.54 -8.58
CA GLN A 87 -3.61 -12.70 -10.04
C GLN A 87 -2.31 -12.06 -10.56
N LYS A 88 -1.49 -11.47 -9.69
CA LYS A 88 -0.29 -10.70 -10.04
C LYS A 88 -0.60 -9.67 -11.15
N GLN A 89 -1.78 -9.05 -11.07
CA GLN A 89 -2.29 -8.17 -12.10
C GLN A 89 -1.98 -6.71 -11.76
N ALA A 90 -1.05 -6.12 -12.50
CA ALA A 90 -0.57 -4.75 -12.29
C ALA A 90 -1.69 -3.70 -12.36
N THR A 91 -2.60 -3.82 -13.34
CA THR A 91 -3.69 -2.85 -13.53
C THR A 91 -4.63 -2.77 -12.34
N CYS A 92 -4.90 -3.90 -11.69
CA CYS A 92 -5.78 -3.97 -10.53
C CYS A 92 -5.13 -3.44 -9.24
N LEU A 93 -3.83 -3.12 -9.26
CA LEU A 93 -3.13 -2.52 -8.12
C LEU A 93 -3.24 -0.99 -8.08
N TRP A 94 -3.66 -0.34 -9.18
CA TRP A 94 -3.87 1.11 -9.26
C TRP A 94 -4.83 1.66 -8.18
N PRO A 95 -5.98 1.04 -7.88
CA PRO A 95 -6.83 1.47 -6.77
C PRO A 95 -6.07 1.57 -5.44
N ALA A 96 -5.14 0.64 -5.16
CA ALA A 96 -4.35 0.66 -3.94
C ALA A 96 -3.33 1.82 -3.90
N ILE A 97 -2.72 2.11 -5.06
CA ILE A 97 -1.81 3.24 -5.25
C ILE A 97 -2.57 4.57 -5.08
N ILE A 98 -3.73 4.71 -5.74
CA ILE A 98 -4.58 5.90 -5.66
C ILE A 98 -5.05 6.13 -4.23
N HIS A 99 -5.54 5.10 -3.56
CA HIS A 99 -5.92 5.18 -2.15
C HIS A 99 -4.76 5.66 -1.27
N SER A 100 -3.55 5.12 -1.47
CA SER A 100 -2.37 5.52 -0.70
C SER A 100 -1.98 6.98 -0.98
N ALA A 101 -2.08 7.45 -2.23
CA ALA A 101 -1.83 8.84 -2.59
C ALA A 101 -2.86 9.79 -1.95
N LEU A 102 -4.14 9.44 -1.98
CA LEU A 102 -5.20 10.22 -1.32
C LEU A 102 -4.99 10.27 0.21
N ALA A 103 -4.61 9.17 0.84
CA ALA A 103 -4.29 9.14 2.26
C ALA A 103 -3.12 10.08 2.61
N ILE A 104 -2.08 10.16 1.76
CA ILE A 104 -0.98 11.11 1.92
C ILE A 104 -1.48 12.56 1.83
N LEU A 105 -2.35 12.88 0.87
CA LEU A 105 -2.89 14.24 0.72
C LEU A 105 -3.72 14.65 1.93
N ILE A 106 -4.58 13.76 2.44
CA ILE A 106 -5.39 13.98 3.65
C ILE A 106 -4.49 14.13 4.88
N TRP A 107 -3.48 13.27 5.01
CA TRP A 107 -2.53 13.35 6.10
C TRP A 107 -1.71 14.65 6.06
N LEU A 108 -1.28 15.08 4.87
CA LEU A 108 -0.50 16.29 4.69
C LEU A 108 -1.32 17.53 5.05
N SER A 109 -2.56 17.61 4.58
CA SER A 109 -3.45 18.73 4.92
C SER A 109 -3.74 18.80 6.42
N GLY A 110 -4.07 17.67 7.05
CA GLY A 110 -4.26 17.59 8.50
C GLY A 110 -3.00 17.97 9.29
N THR A 111 -1.83 17.53 8.83
CA THR A 111 -0.54 17.83 9.46
C THR A 111 -0.21 19.31 9.38
N VAL A 112 -0.42 19.96 8.23
CA VAL A 112 -0.20 21.41 8.07
C VAL A 112 -1.09 22.18 9.05
N VAL A 113 -2.38 21.83 9.13
CA VAL A 113 -3.30 22.49 10.07
C VAL A 113 -2.83 22.29 11.52
N LEU A 114 -2.55 21.05 11.93
CA LEU A 114 -2.13 20.75 13.31
C LEU A 114 -0.80 21.41 13.69
N PHE A 115 0.18 21.41 12.78
CA PHE A 115 1.49 22.03 13.05
C PHE A 115 1.38 23.54 13.11
N THR A 116 0.56 24.14 12.25
CA THR A 116 0.26 25.57 12.29
C THR A 116 -0.44 25.93 13.60
N THR A 117 -1.43 25.14 14.03
CA THR A 117 -2.07 25.31 15.35
C THR A 117 -1.06 25.23 16.49
N ALA A 118 -0.11 24.29 16.44
CA ALA A 118 0.93 24.16 17.47
C ALA A 118 1.87 25.38 17.54
N LEU A 119 2.10 26.08 16.41
CA LEU A 119 2.91 27.29 16.35
C LEU A 119 2.17 28.50 16.96
N PHE A 120 0.87 28.65 16.70
CA PHE A 120 0.09 29.78 17.19
C PHE A 120 -0.44 29.59 18.61
N SER A 121 -0.83 28.36 18.96
CA SER A 121 -1.38 28.03 20.28
C SER A 121 -1.06 26.58 20.64
N THR A 122 0.01 26.41 21.43
CA THR A 122 0.36 25.12 22.02
C THR A 122 -0.78 24.56 22.89
N GLN A 123 -1.55 25.42 23.56
CA GLN A 123 -2.70 25.00 24.35
C GLN A 123 -3.78 24.36 23.46
N THR A 124 -4.19 25.03 22.38
CA THR A 124 -5.20 24.53 21.45
C THR A 124 -4.75 23.22 20.79
N PHE A 125 -3.46 23.11 20.45
CA PHE A 125 -2.90 21.87 19.96
C PHE A 125 -3.03 20.75 21.00
N LEU A 126 -2.62 20.98 22.25
CA LEU A 126 -2.72 19.97 23.30
C LEU A 126 -4.18 19.60 23.62
N ASP A 127 -5.10 20.57 23.61
CA ASP A 127 -6.54 20.32 23.79
C ASP A 127 -7.10 19.39 22.71
N THR A 128 -6.63 19.53 21.45
CA THR A 128 -7.02 18.65 20.33
C THR A 128 -6.67 17.18 20.62
N PHE A 129 -5.63 16.92 21.42
CA PHE A 129 -5.20 15.58 21.83
C PHE A 129 -5.59 15.23 23.28
N GLY A 130 -6.43 16.04 23.95
CA GLY A 130 -6.86 15.81 25.33
C GLY A 130 -5.78 16.06 26.39
N GLN A 131 -4.68 16.72 26.03
CA GLN A 131 -3.50 16.94 26.88
C GLN A 131 -3.38 18.37 27.43
N GLY A 132 -4.39 19.21 27.26
CA GLY A 132 -4.33 20.61 27.69
C GLY A 132 -4.34 20.84 29.20
N HIS A 133 -4.66 19.80 29.99
CA HIS A 133 -4.70 19.85 31.46
C HIS A 133 -3.30 19.93 32.10
N GLN A 134 -2.25 19.57 31.37
CA GLN A 134 -0.88 19.61 31.85
C GLN A 134 -0.49 21.06 32.14
N GLN A 135 0.05 21.39 33.32
CA GLN A 135 0.41 22.78 33.68
C GLN A 135 1.88 23.10 33.45
N GLN A 136 2.75 22.09 33.55
CA GLN A 136 4.20 22.28 33.48
C GLN A 136 4.68 22.46 32.04
N PHE A 137 5.45 23.53 31.79
CA PHE A 137 5.97 23.85 30.45
C PHE A 137 6.78 22.71 29.82
N ILE A 138 7.68 22.09 30.59
CA ILE A 138 8.55 21.00 30.10
C ILE A 138 7.71 19.80 29.65
N VAL A 139 6.69 19.43 30.43
CA VAL A 139 5.81 18.29 30.12
C VAL A 139 5.02 18.57 28.85
N ARG A 140 4.44 19.77 28.72
CA ARG A 140 3.75 20.20 27.49
C ARG A 140 4.67 20.10 26.27
N PHE A 141 5.89 20.61 26.37
CA PHE A 141 6.86 20.57 25.29
C PHE A 141 7.19 19.14 24.84
N LEU A 142 7.47 18.24 25.80
CA LEU A 142 7.74 16.83 25.49
C LEU A 142 6.56 16.12 24.85
N ILE A 143 5.33 16.38 25.31
CA ILE A 143 4.12 15.82 24.72
C ILE A 143 3.95 16.31 23.28
N VAL A 144 4.10 17.60 23.02
CA VAL A 144 4.03 18.16 21.66
C VAL A 144 5.07 17.50 20.75
N LEU A 145 6.30 17.34 21.23
CA LEU A 145 7.37 16.68 20.48
C LEU A 145 6.99 15.24 20.13
N MET A 146 6.53 14.45 21.11
CA MET A 146 6.11 13.07 20.90
C MET A 146 4.97 12.97 19.88
N ILE A 147 3.94 13.81 19.99
CA ILE A 147 2.80 13.82 19.06
C ILE A 147 3.28 14.16 17.64
N LYS A 148 4.13 15.19 17.48
CA LYS A 148 4.68 15.55 16.16
C LYS A 148 5.51 14.41 15.57
N THR A 149 6.33 13.75 16.37
CA THR A 149 7.09 12.57 15.92
C THR A 149 6.15 11.45 15.48
N ALA A 150 5.09 11.15 16.23
CA ALA A 150 4.09 10.16 15.85
C ALA A 150 3.41 10.52 14.51
N ILE A 151 3.02 11.78 14.33
CA ILE A 151 2.42 12.27 13.08
C ILE A 151 3.38 12.05 11.90
N ILE A 152 4.67 12.40 12.05
CA ILE A 152 5.68 12.20 11.01
C ILE A 152 5.88 10.71 10.69
N LEU A 153 5.92 9.84 11.70
CA LEU A 153 6.04 8.39 11.50
C LEU A 153 4.87 7.82 10.69
N VAL A 154 3.64 8.30 10.93
CA VAL A 154 2.47 7.93 10.14
C VAL A 154 2.61 8.39 8.68
N GLY A 155 3.14 9.59 8.44
CA GLY A 155 3.41 10.09 7.09
C GLY A 155 4.46 9.25 6.35
N LEU A 156 5.57 8.92 7.02
CA LEU A 156 6.61 8.04 6.47
C LEU A 156 6.04 6.66 6.12
N TYR A 157 5.16 6.13 6.97
CA TYR A 157 4.45 4.88 6.70
C TYR A 157 3.60 4.97 5.42
N PHE A 158 2.80 6.03 5.24
CA PHE A 158 1.98 6.19 4.03
C PHE A 158 2.82 6.33 2.75
N ILE A 159 3.92 7.09 2.81
CA ILE A 159 4.87 7.20 1.69
C ILE A 159 5.48 5.84 1.37
N TYR A 160 5.89 5.09 2.39
CA TYR A 160 6.46 3.76 2.22
C TYR A 160 5.45 2.76 1.62
N GLN A 161 4.19 2.81 2.07
CA GLN A 161 3.11 2.00 1.51
C GLN A 161 2.91 2.30 0.01
N LEU A 162 2.87 3.58 -0.38
CA LEU A 162 2.76 3.99 -1.78
C LEU A 162 3.95 3.46 -2.62
N PHE A 163 5.16 3.59 -2.10
CA PHE A 163 6.38 3.07 -2.74
C PHE A 163 6.30 1.56 -2.97
N VAL A 164 5.96 0.79 -1.93
CA VAL A 164 5.86 -0.67 -2.00
C VAL A 164 4.81 -1.11 -3.02
N PHE A 165 3.62 -0.51 -3.01
CA PHE A 165 2.58 -0.88 -3.99
C PHE A 165 2.97 -0.52 -5.42
N ASN A 166 3.60 0.64 -5.65
CA ASN A 166 4.08 0.99 -6.98
C ASN A 166 5.20 0.05 -7.47
N GLN A 167 6.11 -0.35 -6.58
CA GLN A 167 7.15 -1.33 -6.94
C GLN A 167 6.56 -2.72 -7.16
N CYS A 168 5.58 -3.13 -6.38
CA CYS A 168 4.86 -4.40 -6.60
C CYS A 168 4.12 -4.40 -7.93
N ARG A 169 3.54 -3.26 -8.35
CA ARG A 169 2.95 -3.09 -9.68
C ARG A 169 3.99 -3.28 -10.78
N LYS A 170 5.15 -2.63 -10.67
CA LYS A 170 6.24 -2.76 -11.64
C LYS A 170 6.75 -4.20 -11.74
N TYR A 171 6.86 -4.88 -10.60
CA TYR A 171 7.18 -6.30 -10.56
C TYR A 171 6.14 -7.14 -11.31
N PHE A 172 4.84 -6.91 -11.11
CA PHE A 172 3.78 -7.60 -11.85
C PHE A 172 3.79 -7.31 -13.36
N ASP A 173 4.02 -6.06 -13.75
CA ASP A 173 4.19 -5.70 -15.17
C ASP A 173 5.42 -6.42 -15.77
N HIS A 174 6.52 -6.51 -15.03
CA HIS A 174 7.73 -7.22 -15.46
C HIS A 174 7.52 -8.72 -15.61
N VAL A 175 6.90 -9.38 -14.63
CA VAL A 175 6.56 -10.81 -14.70
C VAL A 175 5.65 -11.10 -15.89
N ARG A 176 4.61 -10.29 -16.10
CA ARG A 176 3.71 -10.46 -17.25
C ARG A 176 4.44 -10.30 -18.59
N ASN A 177 5.38 -9.37 -18.67
CA ASN A 177 6.16 -9.16 -19.90
C ASN A 177 7.22 -10.25 -20.14
N ALA A 178 7.71 -10.90 -19.08
CA ALA A 178 8.61 -12.05 -19.19
C ALA A 178 7.87 -13.34 -19.57
N ASP A 179 6.59 -13.48 -19.19
CA ASP A 179 5.73 -14.62 -19.53
C ASP A 179 5.07 -14.50 -20.92
N LEU A 180 5.08 -13.31 -21.54
CA LEU A 180 4.71 -13.15 -22.94
C LEU A 180 5.81 -13.80 -23.79
N PRO A 181 5.49 -14.79 -24.66
CA PRO A 181 6.48 -15.24 -25.63
C PRO A 181 6.94 -14.00 -26.39
N GLN A 182 8.26 -13.81 -26.44
CA GLN A 182 8.92 -12.80 -27.25
C GLN A 182 8.25 -12.87 -28.63
N ALA A 183 7.37 -11.91 -28.95
CA ALA A 183 6.74 -11.87 -30.25
C ALA A 183 7.90 -11.81 -31.27
N PRO A 184 7.83 -12.53 -32.39
CA PRO A 184 8.92 -12.74 -33.33
C PRO A 184 9.29 -11.43 -34.04
N GLN A 185 9.91 -10.49 -33.33
CA GLN A 185 10.49 -9.29 -33.91
C GLN A 185 11.93 -9.55 -34.38
N GLU A 186 12.58 -10.60 -33.86
CA GLU A 186 13.88 -11.03 -34.38
C GLU A 186 13.75 -11.82 -35.69
N GLU A 187 12.71 -12.64 -35.88
CA GLU A 187 12.49 -13.35 -37.16
C GLU A 187 12.05 -12.42 -38.29
N ALA A 188 11.30 -11.35 -38.00
CA ALA A 188 10.89 -10.38 -39.04
C ALA A 188 12.06 -9.55 -39.57
N VAL A 189 13.06 -9.26 -38.72
CA VAL A 189 14.28 -8.52 -39.12
C VAL A 189 15.29 -9.45 -39.81
N GLU A 190 15.38 -10.73 -39.44
CA GLU A 190 16.20 -11.69 -40.19
C GLU A 190 15.63 -12.02 -41.59
N LEU A 191 14.31 -12.10 -41.74
CA LEU A 191 13.66 -12.37 -43.04
C LEU A 191 13.82 -11.21 -44.03
N GLU A 192 13.83 -9.95 -43.58
CA GLU A 192 14.16 -8.80 -44.43
C GLU A 192 15.63 -8.82 -44.88
N VAL A 193 16.56 -9.23 -44.01
CA VAL A 193 18.00 -9.28 -44.34
C VAL A 193 18.35 -10.44 -45.30
N ILE A 194 17.56 -11.52 -45.31
CA ILE A 194 17.75 -12.64 -46.25
C ILE A 194 17.17 -12.34 -47.64
N GLN A 195 16.13 -11.49 -47.75
CA GLN A 195 15.56 -11.09 -49.03
C GLN A 195 16.40 -10.07 -49.82
N ASP A 196 17.36 -9.39 -49.16
CA ASP A 196 18.17 -8.32 -49.75
C ASP A 196 19.60 -8.76 -50.13
N LYS A 197 19.86 -10.07 -50.19
CA LYS A 197 21.14 -10.60 -50.68
C LYS A 197 21.00 -11.05 -52.15
N PRO A 198 21.72 -10.43 -53.10
CA PRO A 198 21.60 -10.70 -54.54
C PRO A 198 22.08 -12.09 -54.95
#